data_AF-A0A8C8E5M7-F1
#
_entry.id   AF-A0A8C8E5M7-F1
#
_cell.length_a   1.000
_cell.length_b   1.000
_cell.length_c   1.000
_cell.angle_alpha   90.00
_cell.angle_beta   90.00
_cell.angle_gamma   90.00
#
_symmetry.space_group_name_H-M   'P 1'
#
loop_
_entity.id
_entity.type
_entity.pdbx_description
1 polymer ?
#
loop_
_entity_poly.entity_id
_entity_poly.type
_entity_poly.pdbx_seq_one_letter_code
_entity_poly.pdbx_strand_id
1 'polypeptide(L)'
;MISGRKKIYIRSILHMPRELWHQVILGFHLVTGASYNTVSVKAGDEAVLSCPYVSKVSLLMVTWKKKCSTCCSLAYRRDHNETRKLKCSERMMWKYSPDSDPALRIYPVNLGDEGNYTCEVVSSAGNFLSFSSLTVIVNPTVTLTYDKTRVAVCQASAGKPAAEISWIPASNHSTEEEVHHPNGTVTRVSYLGWVNSMLSNVTCLVTHPAKNQIMSLDLSCK
;
A
#
# COMPACT_ATOMS: atom_id res chain seq x y z
N MET A 1 -26.53 -9.27 -36.63
CA MET A 1 -25.16 -9.85 -36.60
C MET A 1 -24.82 -10.13 -35.14
N ILE A 2 -24.76 -11.42 -34.77
CA ILE A 2 -24.70 -11.90 -33.38
C ILE A 2 -23.33 -12.55 -33.11
N SER A 3 -22.69 -12.10 -32.02
CA SER A 3 -21.91 -12.82 -30.99
C SER A 3 -21.17 -14.13 -31.34
N GLY A 4 -19.84 -14.15 -31.10
CA GLY A 4 -18.99 -15.35 -31.09
C GLY A 4 -18.62 -15.82 -29.68
N ARG A 5 -18.98 -17.06 -29.33
CA ARG A 5 -18.81 -17.75 -28.03
C ARG A 5 -17.59 -18.68 -27.97
N LYS A 6 -17.12 -18.88 -26.72
CA LYS A 6 -16.27 -19.96 -26.17
C LYS A 6 -16.62 -21.39 -26.64
N LYS A 7 -15.61 -22.25 -26.88
CA LYS A 7 -15.59 -23.74 -26.79
C LYS A 7 -14.12 -24.18 -26.55
N ILE A 8 -13.65 -24.47 -25.34
CA ILE A 8 -13.66 -25.77 -24.61
C ILE A 8 -13.19 -26.96 -25.48
N TYR A 9 -11.89 -27.29 -25.38
CA TYR A 9 -11.33 -28.58 -25.79
C TYR A 9 -11.28 -29.51 -24.56
N ILE A 10 -12.35 -30.30 -24.36
CA ILE A 10 -12.35 -31.46 -23.44
C ILE A 10 -12.79 -32.64 -24.30
N ARG A 11 -11.84 -33.33 -24.97
CA ARG A 11 -12.14 -34.63 -25.59
C ARG A 11 -10.89 -35.39 -26.05
N SER A 12 -9.92 -35.64 -25.16
CA SER A 12 -8.83 -36.58 -25.50
C SER A 12 -8.16 -37.29 -24.30
N ILE A 13 -8.84 -37.45 -23.15
CA ILE A 13 -8.21 -38.08 -21.95
C ILE A 13 -8.60 -39.57 -21.78
N LEU A 14 -9.56 -40.10 -22.53
CA LEU A 14 -10.11 -41.44 -22.24
C LEU A 14 -9.41 -42.62 -22.94
N HIS A 15 -8.30 -42.45 -23.64
CA HIS A 15 -7.65 -43.53 -24.41
C HIS A 15 -6.12 -43.61 -24.28
N MET A 16 -5.54 -43.22 -23.14
CA MET A 16 -4.09 -43.44 -22.91
C MET A 16 -3.79 -44.78 -22.22
N PRO A 17 -2.80 -45.56 -22.70
CA PRO A 17 -2.41 -46.84 -22.11
C PRO A 17 -1.90 -46.70 -20.67
N ARG A 18 -2.14 -47.73 -19.84
CA ARG A 18 -1.81 -47.78 -18.40
C ARG A 18 -0.32 -47.54 -18.08
N GLU A 19 0.59 -47.82 -19.02
CA GLU A 19 2.05 -47.74 -18.82
C GLU A 19 2.63 -46.31 -18.88
N LEU A 20 1.82 -45.29 -19.21
CA LEU A 20 2.26 -43.88 -19.22
C LEU A 20 1.84 -43.09 -17.97
N TRP A 21 1.12 -43.70 -17.02
CA TRP A 21 0.65 -43.00 -15.81
C TRP A 21 1.79 -42.61 -14.85
N HIS A 22 2.92 -43.31 -14.87
CA HIS A 22 4.07 -42.97 -14.02
C HIS A 22 4.89 -41.77 -14.53
N GLN A 23 4.70 -41.35 -15.79
CA GLN A 23 5.41 -40.20 -16.38
C GLN A 23 4.58 -38.90 -16.36
N VAL A 24 3.29 -38.95 -15.98
CA VAL A 24 2.44 -37.75 -15.89
C VAL A 24 2.45 -37.13 -14.48
N ILE A 25 2.91 -37.87 -13.46
CA ILE A 25 2.94 -37.40 -12.07
C ILE A 25 4.20 -36.54 -11.77
N LEU A 26 5.19 -36.52 -12.66
CA LEU A 26 6.43 -35.72 -12.52
C LEU A 26 6.45 -34.44 -13.38
N GLY A 27 5.27 -33.93 -13.78
CA GLY A 27 5.13 -32.71 -14.57
C GLY A 27 4.43 -31.54 -13.85
N PHE A 28 4.25 -31.62 -12.52
CA PHE A 28 3.43 -30.66 -11.76
C PHE A 28 4.21 -29.82 -10.74
N HIS A 29 5.45 -29.42 -11.00
CA HIS A 29 6.04 -28.32 -10.23
C HIS A 29 6.95 -27.47 -11.11
N LEU A 30 6.39 -26.37 -11.62
CA LEU A 30 6.96 -25.03 -11.55
C LEU A 30 5.85 -24.06 -12.00
N VAL A 31 4.83 -23.90 -11.16
CA VAL A 31 4.23 -22.57 -11.05
C VAL A 31 5.33 -21.75 -10.39
N THR A 32 6.13 -21.03 -11.16
CA THR A 32 6.94 -19.94 -10.61
C THR A 32 5.93 -18.94 -10.06
N GLY A 33 5.54 -19.12 -8.81
CA GLY A 33 4.57 -18.28 -8.14
C GLY A 33 5.05 -16.85 -8.22
N ALA A 34 4.27 -15.99 -8.87
CA ALA A 34 4.47 -14.56 -8.78
C ALA A 34 4.51 -14.16 -7.30
N SER A 35 5.67 -13.75 -6.80
CA SER A 35 5.79 -13.24 -5.44
C SER A 35 5.10 -11.87 -5.39
N TYR A 36 4.11 -11.73 -4.50
CA TYR A 36 3.34 -10.49 -4.31
C TYR A 36 3.53 -10.00 -2.88
N ASN A 37 4.15 -8.84 -2.72
CA ASN A 37 4.40 -8.22 -1.41
C ASN A 37 3.60 -6.93 -1.26
N THR A 38 3.04 -6.69 -0.07
CA THR A 38 2.38 -5.42 0.26
C THR A 38 3.21 -4.68 1.29
N VAL A 39 3.49 -3.40 1.04
CA VAL A 39 4.27 -2.54 1.92
C VAL A 39 3.42 -1.31 2.26
N SER A 40 3.24 -1.05 3.55
CA SER A 40 2.53 0.14 4.06
C SER A 40 3.50 1.03 4.80
N VAL A 41 3.62 2.29 4.36
CA VAL A 41 4.62 3.24 4.87
C VAL A 41 3.98 4.60 5.11
N LYS A 42 4.39 5.29 6.18
CA LYS A 42 3.90 6.65 6.44
C LYS A 42 4.51 7.64 5.44
N ALA A 43 3.75 8.62 5.01
CA ALA A 43 4.26 9.71 4.19
C ALA A 43 5.41 10.41 4.94
N GLY A 44 6.51 10.68 4.24
CA GLY A 44 7.77 11.19 4.81
C GLY A 44 8.79 10.09 5.14
N ASP A 45 8.35 8.87 5.47
CA ASP A 45 9.24 7.77 5.86
C ASP A 45 9.88 7.09 4.63
N GLU A 46 10.79 6.14 4.89
CA GLU A 46 11.48 5.33 3.86
C GLU A 46 10.64 4.09 3.52
N ALA A 47 10.39 3.88 2.22
CA ALA A 47 9.89 2.61 1.71
C ALA A 47 11.02 1.79 1.08
N VAL A 48 11.06 0.50 1.40
CA VAL A 48 11.94 -0.49 0.77
C VAL A 48 11.10 -1.60 0.16
N LEU A 49 11.17 -1.75 -1.16
CA LEU A 49 10.52 -2.84 -1.88
C LEU A 49 11.57 -3.90 -2.21
N SER A 50 11.45 -5.07 -1.59
CA SER A 50 12.37 -6.17 -1.82
C SER A 50 12.09 -6.84 -3.17
N CYS A 51 13.16 -7.08 -3.93
CA CYS A 51 13.10 -7.93 -5.10
C CYS A 51 13.71 -9.29 -4.73
N PRO A 52 12.90 -10.37 -4.63
CA PRO A 52 13.42 -11.66 -4.23
C PRO A 52 14.36 -12.17 -5.32
N TYR A 53 15.65 -12.10 -5.03
CA TYR A 53 16.70 -12.61 -5.88
C TYR A 53 17.54 -13.60 -5.09
N VAL A 54 17.67 -14.80 -5.63
CA VAL A 54 18.51 -15.85 -5.03
C VAL A 54 19.89 -15.73 -5.66
N SER A 55 20.89 -15.33 -4.86
CA SER A 55 22.30 -15.11 -5.22
C SER A 55 23.04 -16.32 -5.81
N LYS A 56 22.36 -17.45 -6.04
CA LYS A 56 22.92 -18.68 -6.62
C LYS A 56 22.99 -18.67 -8.15
N VAL A 57 22.38 -17.68 -8.81
CA VAL A 57 22.37 -17.54 -10.27
C VAL A 57 23.19 -16.30 -10.66
N SER A 58 23.68 -16.21 -11.90
CA SER A 58 24.36 -14.98 -12.37
C SER A 58 23.33 -13.93 -12.83
N LEU A 59 23.21 -12.82 -12.10
CA LEU A 59 22.38 -11.68 -12.49
C LEU A 59 22.95 -11.04 -13.76
N LEU A 60 22.12 -10.82 -14.76
CA LEU A 60 22.49 -10.04 -15.95
C LEU A 60 21.93 -8.62 -15.85
N MET A 61 20.65 -8.52 -15.50
CA MET A 61 19.94 -7.24 -15.43
C MET A 61 18.82 -7.31 -14.40
N VAL A 62 18.56 -6.21 -13.71
CA VAL A 62 17.38 -6.04 -12.86
C VAL A 62 16.70 -4.73 -13.19
N THR A 63 15.36 -4.73 -13.23
CA THR A 63 14.56 -3.55 -13.55
C THR A 63 13.38 -3.42 -12.60
N TRP A 64 13.24 -2.25 -11.98
CA TRP A 64 12.03 -1.82 -11.30
C TRP A 64 11.19 -0.93 -12.21
N LYS A 65 9.90 -1.26 -12.34
CA LYS A 65 8.91 -0.49 -13.10
C LYS A 65 7.72 -0.16 -12.22
N LYS A 66 7.30 1.11 -12.17
CA LYS A 66 5.98 1.45 -11.61
C LYS A 66 4.92 1.22 -12.70
N LYS A 67 3.81 0.57 -12.38
CA LYS A 67 2.78 0.17 -13.35
C LYS A 67 1.91 1.36 -13.78
N CYS A 68 2.30 2.06 -14.86
CA CYS A 68 1.44 2.92 -15.70
C CYS A 68 2.04 3.13 -17.10
N SER A 69 1.27 3.66 -18.06
CA SER A 69 1.62 3.71 -19.50
C SER A 69 2.94 4.41 -19.83
N THR A 70 3.43 5.32 -18.98
CA THR A 70 4.76 5.97 -19.11
C THR A 70 5.46 6.17 -17.76
N CYS A 71 5.19 5.29 -16.80
CA CYS A 71 5.74 5.38 -15.45
C CYS A 71 7.24 5.07 -15.38
N CYS A 72 7.86 5.57 -14.31
CA CYS A 72 9.26 5.38 -13.92
C CYS A 72 9.81 3.96 -14.15
N SER A 73 11.03 3.87 -14.68
CA SER A 73 11.85 2.66 -14.78
C SER A 73 13.26 2.89 -14.23
N LEU A 74 13.69 2.07 -13.27
CA LEU A 74 15.05 2.02 -12.73
C LEU A 74 15.67 0.67 -13.08
N ALA A 75 16.75 0.65 -13.85
CA ALA A 75 17.40 -0.56 -14.31
C ALA A 75 18.88 -0.59 -13.93
N TYR A 76 19.40 -1.76 -13.62
CA TYR A 76 20.82 -2.02 -13.43
C TYR A 76 21.24 -3.19 -14.31
N ARG A 77 22.37 -3.03 -15.01
CA ARG A 77 22.95 -4.06 -15.89
C ARG A 77 24.36 -4.40 -15.38
N ARG A 78 24.60 -5.68 -15.08
CA ARG A 78 25.80 -6.12 -14.35
C ARG A 78 27.07 -6.07 -15.20
N ASP A 79 27.01 -6.41 -16.48
CA ASP A 79 28.16 -6.46 -17.39
C ASP A 79 28.84 -5.09 -17.60
N HIS A 80 28.06 -4.02 -17.62
CA HIS A 80 28.57 -2.65 -17.71
C HIS A 80 28.69 -1.96 -16.34
N ASN A 81 28.24 -2.61 -15.27
CA ASN A 81 28.08 -2.01 -13.95
C ASN A 81 27.36 -0.64 -14.03
N GLU A 82 26.27 -0.59 -14.81
CA GLU A 82 25.58 0.66 -15.17
C GLU A 82 24.15 0.67 -14.63
N THR A 83 23.77 1.76 -13.96
CA THR A 83 22.38 2.03 -13.59
C THR A 83 21.77 3.09 -14.51
N ARG A 84 20.61 2.78 -15.09
CA ARG A 84 19.82 3.72 -15.90
C ARG A 84 18.49 4.02 -15.23
N LYS A 85 18.13 5.29 -15.20
CA LYS A 85 16.89 5.79 -14.60
C LYS A 85 16.11 6.61 -15.62
N LEU A 86 14.86 6.23 -15.88
CA LEU A 86 13.99 6.86 -16.87
C LEU A 86 12.70 7.35 -16.19
N LYS A 87 12.42 8.65 -16.28
CA LYS A 87 11.19 9.30 -15.76
C LYS A 87 10.90 9.07 -14.27
N CYS A 88 11.90 8.62 -13.51
CA CYS A 88 11.78 8.43 -12.06
C CYS A 88 12.13 9.70 -11.31
N SER A 89 11.50 9.88 -10.15
CA SER A 89 11.94 10.88 -9.18
C SER A 89 13.36 10.55 -8.67
N GLU A 90 14.14 11.58 -8.34
CA GLU A 90 15.46 11.42 -7.67
C GLU A 90 15.37 10.66 -6.34
N ARG A 91 14.20 10.67 -5.69
CA ARG A 91 13.93 9.94 -4.44
C ARG A 91 13.97 8.42 -4.58
N MET A 92 13.93 7.91 -5.82
CA MET A 92 13.88 6.49 -6.12
C MET A 92 15.28 5.98 -6.51
N MET A 93 15.84 5.10 -5.68
CA MET A 93 17.21 4.60 -5.78
C MET A 93 17.31 3.13 -5.39
N TRP A 94 18.47 2.50 -5.61
CA TRP A 94 18.77 1.21 -5.00
C TRP A 94 19.04 1.39 -3.50
N LYS A 95 18.50 0.50 -2.65
CA LYS A 95 18.79 0.52 -1.21
C LYS A 95 20.21 0.02 -0.93
N TYR A 96 20.61 -1.03 -1.63
CA TYR A 96 21.91 -1.69 -1.52
C TYR A 96 22.54 -1.83 -2.91
N SER A 97 23.70 -2.46 -3.00
CA SER A 97 24.30 -2.78 -4.29
C SER A 97 23.39 -3.73 -5.08
N PRO A 98 22.94 -3.34 -6.29
CA PRO A 98 21.91 -4.08 -7.03
C PRO A 98 22.35 -5.45 -7.56
N ASP A 99 23.65 -5.73 -7.54
CA ASP A 99 24.23 -7.03 -7.82
C ASP A 99 24.08 -8.02 -6.65
N SER A 100 24.01 -7.53 -5.41
CA SER A 100 23.79 -8.37 -4.22
C SER A 100 22.33 -8.38 -3.76
N ASP A 101 21.70 -7.20 -3.68
CA ASP A 101 20.32 -7.04 -3.25
C ASP A 101 19.67 -5.88 -4.04
N PRO A 102 18.87 -6.18 -5.07
CA PRO A 102 18.22 -5.18 -5.90
C PRO A 102 16.93 -4.64 -5.27
N ALA A 103 16.95 -4.35 -3.97
CA ALA A 103 15.85 -3.69 -3.28
C ALA A 103 15.70 -2.22 -3.73
N LEU A 104 14.47 -1.82 -4.03
CA LEU A 104 14.13 -0.46 -4.36
C LEU A 104 13.91 0.37 -3.11
N ARG A 105 14.51 1.55 -3.04
CA ARG A 105 14.31 2.55 -2.00
C ARG A 105 13.54 3.74 -2.55
N ILE A 106 12.55 4.22 -1.80
CA ILE A 106 11.86 5.49 -2.04
C ILE A 106 11.89 6.31 -0.75
N TYR A 107 12.49 7.50 -0.77
CA TYR A 107 12.52 8.39 0.39
C TYR A 107 12.72 9.87 0.01
N PRO A 108 11.96 10.80 0.60
CA PRO A 108 10.77 10.57 1.43
C PRO A 108 9.58 10.08 0.60
N VAL A 109 8.73 9.22 1.15
CA VAL A 109 7.51 8.74 0.49
C VAL A 109 6.43 9.83 0.45
N ASN A 110 5.71 9.94 -0.67
CA ASN A 110 4.51 10.77 -0.79
C ASN A 110 3.34 9.99 -1.41
N LEU A 111 2.14 10.58 -1.38
CA LEU A 111 0.92 9.97 -1.91
C LEU A 111 1.03 9.56 -3.39
N GLY A 112 1.81 10.30 -4.19
CA GLY A 112 2.03 9.99 -5.61
C GLY A 112 2.91 8.76 -5.85
N ASP A 113 3.62 8.26 -4.84
CA ASP A 113 4.39 7.02 -4.94
C ASP A 113 3.49 5.78 -4.77
N GLU A 114 2.28 5.92 -4.23
CA GLU A 114 1.33 4.81 -4.09
C GLU A 114 1.10 4.09 -5.43
N GLY A 115 1.02 2.76 -5.37
CA GLY A 115 0.68 1.92 -6.51
C GLY A 115 1.47 0.62 -6.59
N ASN A 116 1.35 -0.04 -7.75
CA ASN A 116 1.98 -1.32 -8.02
C ASN A 116 3.33 -1.14 -8.71
N TYR A 117 4.31 -1.87 -8.21
CA TYR A 117 5.67 -1.95 -8.69
C TYR A 117 5.98 -3.37 -9.13
N THR A 118 6.76 -3.49 -10.20
CA THR A 118 7.23 -4.76 -10.72
C THR A 118 8.75 -4.77 -10.69
N CYS A 119 9.34 -5.77 -10.07
CA CYS A 119 10.74 -6.12 -10.26
C CYS A 119 10.85 -7.21 -11.33
N GLU A 120 11.73 -7.00 -12.29
CA GLU A 120 12.07 -7.94 -13.34
C GLU A 120 13.56 -8.25 -13.25
N VAL A 121 13.90 -9.52 -13.00
CA VAL A 121 15.27 -10.01 -12.93
C VAL A 121 15.53 -10.91 -14.13
N VAL A 122 16.58 -10.58 -14.88
CA VAL A 122 17.12 -11.39 -15.98
C VAL A 122 18.40 -12.04 -15.49
N SER A 123 18.48 -13.35 -15.62
CA SER A 123 19.63 -14.15 -15.17
C SER A 123 19.88 -15.33 -16.11
N SER A 124 20.98 -16.06 -15.89
CA SER A 124 21.26 -17.29 -16.65
C SER A 124 20.22 -18.41 -16.46
N ALA A 125 19.45 -18.39 -15.37
CA ALA A 125 18.36 -19.34 -15.13
C ALA A 125 17.03 -18.92 -15.78
N GLY A 126 16.98 -17.73 -16.40
CA GLY A 126 15.78 -17.17 -17.01
C GLY A 126 15.35 -15.85 -16.39
N ASN A 127 14.09 -15.49 -16.68
CA ASN A 127 13.48 -14.22 -16.31
C ASN A 127 12.49 -14.42 -15.16
N PHE A 128 12.64 -13.63 -14.10
CA PHE A 128 11.82 -13.72 -12.89
C PHE A 128 11.10 -12.40 -12.65
N LEU A 129 9.80 -12.47 -12.39
CA LEU A 129 8.96 -11.32 -12.08
C LEU A 129 8.49 -11.38 -10.64
N SER A 130 8.54 -10.24 -9.97
CA SER A 130 7.99 -10.05 -8.62
C SER A 130 7.21 -8.75 -8.57
N PHE A 131 6.14 -8.76 -7.78
CA PHE A 131 5.20 -7.66 -7.70
C PHE A 131 5.18 -7.12 -6.27
N SER A 132 5.06 -5.80 -6.15
CA SER A 132 4.93 -5.13 -4.86
C SER A 132 3.86 -4.05 -4.93
N SER A 133 3.03 -3.95 -3.91
CA SER A 133 2.05 -2.89 -3.76
C SER A 133 2.48 -1.97 -2.62
N LEU A 134 2.77 -0.71 -2.95
CA LEU A 134 3.09 0.32 -1.97
C LEU A 134 1.82 1.09 -1.62
N THR A 135 1.46 1.08 -0.35
CA THR A 135 0.37 1.87 0.22
C THR A 135 0.94 2.94 1.16
N VAL A 136 0.41 4.15 1.08
CA VAL A 136 0.87 5.31 1.84
C VAL A 136 -0.13 5.64 2.93
N ILE A 137 0.39 5.79 4.16
CA ILE A 137 -0.34 6.19 5.35
C ILE A 137 -0.07 7.67 5.61
N VAL A 138 -1.11 8.49 5.81
CA VAL A 138 -0.98 9.92 6.13
C VAL A 138 -1.55 10.16 7.53
N ASN A 139 -0.73 10.68 8.43
CA ASN A 139 -1.16 10.99 9.79
C ASN A 139 -2.15 12.17 9.76
N PRO A 140 -3.36 12.05 10.33
CA PRO A 140 -4.30 13.16 10.39
C PRO A 140 -3.84 14.24 11.37
N THR A 141 -4.15 15.49 11.04
CA THR A 141 -4.07 16.60 11.99
C THR A 141 -5.35 16.63 12.81
N VAL A 142 -5.22 16.56 14.14
CA VAL A 142 -6.38 16.50 15.04
C VAL A 142 -6.60 17.84 15.72
N THR A 143 -7.83 18.32 15.70
CA THR A 143 -8.26 19.53 16.42
C THR A 143 -9.51 19.24 17.23
N LEU A 144 -9.57 19.75 18.46
CA LEU A 144 -10.75 19.70 19.31
C LEU A 144 -11.13 21.13 19.72
N THR A 145 -12.32 21.55 19.35
CA THR A 145 -12.80 22.93 19.57
C THR A 145 -14.19 22.93 20.19
N TYR A 146 -14.50 23.96 20.96
CA TYR A 146 -15.86 24.18 21.46
C TYR A 146 -16.75 24.81 20.39
N ASP A 147 -17.99 24.35 20.30
CA ASP A 147 -19.02 24.90 19.43
C ASP A 147 -20.25 25.27 20.26
N LYS A 148 -20.71 26.52 20.14
CA LYS A 148 -21.89 27.03 20.87
C LYS A 148 -23.17 26.26 20.54
N THR A 149 -23.26 25.70 19.33
CA THR A 149 -24.40 24.94 18.84
C THR A 149 -24.24 23.44 19.03
N ARG A 150 -23.00 22.92 19.05
CA ARG A 150 -22.69 21.49 19.08
C ARG A 150 -21.66 21.09 20.13
N VAL A 151 -21.70 21.70 21.33
CA VAL A 151 -20.81 21.56 22.51
C VAL A 151 -19.30 21.40 22.22
N ALA A 152 -18.88 20.33 21.57
CA ALA A 152 -17.51 20.10 21.11
C ALA A 152 -17.46 19.51 19.69
N VAL A 153 -16.42 19.87 18.94
CA VAL A 153 -16.14 19.39 17.58
C VAL A 153 -14.74 18.83 17.54
N CYS A 154 -14.62 17.54 17.24
CA CYS A 154 -13.36 16.87 17.02
C CYS A 154 -13.19 16.58 15.53
N GLN A 155 -12.10 17.07 14.95
CA GLN A 155 -11.81 16.92 13.54
C GLN A 155 -10.46 16.23 13.36
N ALA A 156 -10.43 15.14 12.61
CA ALA A 156 -9.24 14.46 12.13
C ALA A 156 -9.08 14.75 10.63
N SER A 157 -8.23 15.71 10.29
CA SER A 157 -8.07 16.23 8.93
C SER A 157 -7.08 15.44 8.09
N ALA A 158 -7.47 15.15 6.85
CA ALA A 158 -6.61 14.62 5.78
C ALA A 158 -5.80 13.36 6.17
N GLY A 159 -6.38 12.46 6.95
CA GLY A 159 -5.81 11.15 7.27
C GLY A 159 -5.89 10.18 6.10
N LYS A 160 -4.95 9.23 6.02
CA LYS A 160 -5.05 8.07 5.13
C LYS A 160 -4.54 6.83 5.87
N PRO A 161 -5.38 5.81 6.14
CA PRO A 161 -6.84 5.77 5.89
C PRO A 161 -7.62 6.80 6.75
N ALA A 162 -8.95 6.82 6.62
CA ALA A 162 -9.79 7.61 7.52
C ALA A 162 -9.53 7.22 8.98
N ALA A 163 -9.43 8.21 9.87
CA ALA A 163 -9.27 7.98 11.29
C ALA A 163 -10.63 7.70 11.95
N GLU A 164 -10.61 6.92 13.03
CA GLU A 164 -11.79 6.70 13.86
C GLU A 164 -11.80 7.70 15.00
N ILE A 165 -12.98 8.23 15.33
CA ILE A 165 -13.16 9.19 16.41
C ILE A 165 -14.10 8.58 17.45
N SER A 166 -13.74 8.73 18.72
CA SER A 166 -14.59 8.33 19.85
C SER A 166 -14.49 9.36 20.97
N TRP A 167 -15.52 9.41 21.81
CA TRP A 167 -15.64 10.40 22.88
C TRP A 167 -15.55 9.74 24.26
N ILE A 168 -14.94 10.45 25.20
CA ILE A 168 -14.94 10.12 26.62
C ILE A 168 -15.46 11.36 27.39
N PRO A 169 -16.55 11.22 28.18
CA PRO A 169 -17.38 10.03 28.30
C PRO A 169 -18.10 9.68 26.99
N ALA A 170 -18.45 8.41 26.82
CA ALA A 170 -19.20 7.98 25.66
C ALA A 170 -20.55 8.72 25.60
N SER A 171 -20.92 9.19 24.42
CA SER A 171 -22.17 9.91 24.18
C SER A 171 -22.89 9.34 22.96
N ASN A 172 -24.20 9.17 23.07
CA ASN A 172 -25.09 8.81 21.96
C ASN A 172 -25.56 10.02 21.16
N HIS A 173 -25.23 11.24 21.60
CA HIS A 173 -25.56 12.49 20.92
C HIS A 173 -24.45 12.97 19.98
N SER A 174 -23.50 12.09 19.62
CA SER A 174 -22.46 12.40 18.64
C SER A 174 -22.97 12.18 17.21
N THR A 175 -22.61 13.08 16.30
CA THR A 175 -22.86 12.95 14.85
C THR A 175 -21.53 13.01 14.11
N GLU A 176 -21.41 12.30 12.99
CA GLU A 176 -20.17 12.24 12.21
C GLU A 176 -20.39 12.69 10.77
N GLU A 177 -19.40 13.40 10.24
CA GLU A 177 -19.32 13.82 8.85
C GLU A 177 -17.96 13.38 8.27
N GLU A 178 -17.95 13.00 7.00
CA GLU A 178 -16.75 12.55 6.30
C GLU A 178 -16.61 13.28 4.97
N VAL A 179 -15.40 13.75 4.69
CA VAL A 179 -15.04 14.43 3.44
C VAL A 179 -13.88 13.68 2.79
N HIS A 180 -14.11 13.15 1.60
CA HIS A 180 -13.08 12.51 0.78
C HIS A 180 -12.38 13.54 -0.11
N HIS A 181 -11.05 13.56 -0.08
CA HIS A 181 -10.24 14.46 -0.88
C HIS A 181 -9.76 13.79 -2.18
N PRO A 182 -9.53 14.55 -3.26
CA PRO A 182 -9.02 13.99 -4.53
C PRO A 182 -7.67 13.27 -4.43
N ASN A 183 -6.85 13.61 -3.43
CA ASN A 183 -5.56 12.97 -3.16
C ASN A 183 -5.68 11.64 -2.40
N GLY A 184 -6.91 11.16 -2.14
CA GLY A 184 -7.19 9.91 -1.44
C GLY A 184 -7.11 9.99 0.08
N THR A 185 -6.90 11.18 0.66
CA THR A 185 -7.03 11.39 2.11
C THR A 185 -8.49 11.64 2.50
N VAL A 186 -8.79 11.51 3.78
CA VAL A 186 -10.12 11.67 4.35
C VAL A 186 -10.06 12.59 5.56
N THR A 187 -10.99 13.55 5.62
CA THR A 187 -11.26 14.30 6.85
C THR A 187 -12.51 13.74 7.51
N ARG A 188 -12.41 13.30 8.77
CA ARG A 188 -13.56 12.91 9.59
C ARG A 188 -13.79 13.96 10.67
N VAL A 189 -15.04 14.38 10.84
CA VAL A 189 -15.46 15.34 11.87
C VAL A 189 -16.53 14.66 12.73
N SER A 190 -16.36 14.70 14.04
CA SER A 190 -17.36 14.26 15.01
C SER A 190 -17.81 15.46 15.83
N TYR A 191 -19.12 15.65 15.93
CA TYR A 191 -19.74 16.71 16.70
C TYR A 191 -20.46 16.12 17.90
N LEU A 192 -20.21 16.67 19.08
CA LEU A 192 -20.81 16.23 20.33
C LEU A 192 -22.01 17.15 20.65
N GLY A 193 -23.22 16.78 20.21
CA GLY A 193 -24.37 17.67 20.23
C GLY A 193 -24.89 18.02 21.63
N TRP A 194 -24.69 17.13 22.62
CA TRP A 194 -25.14 17.36 23.99
C TRP A 194 -24.23 16.66 25.00
N VAL A 195 -24.02 17.32 26.13
CA VAL A 195 -23.20 16.85 27.24
C VAL A 195 -23.96 17.20 28.54
N ASN A 196 -24.03 16.26 29.49
CA ASN A 196 -24.64 16.49 30.80
C ASN A 196 -23.97 17.69 31.50
N SER A 197 -24.75 18.59 32.12
CA SER A 197 -24.26 19.81 32.78
C SER A 197 -23.28 19.56 33.93
N MET A 198 -23.19 18.32 34.43
CA MET A 198 -22.21 17.91 35.44
C MET A 198 -20.82 17.59 34.86
N LEU A 199 -20.67 17.49 33.54
CA LEU A 199 -19.40 17.15 32.92
C LEU A 199 -18.53 18.39 32.77
N SER A 200 -17.39 18.38 33.46
CA SER A 200 -16.40 19.45 33.41
C SER A 200 -15.48 19.34 32.19
N ASN A 201 -15.33 18.16 31.60
CA ASN A 201 -14.45 17.96 30.45
C ASN A 201 -14.99 16.95 29.46
N VAL A 202 -14.53 17.06 28.21
CA VAL A 202 -14.74 16.06 27.17
C VAL A 202 -13.41 15.71 26.54
N THR A 203 -13.23 14.45 26.19
CA THR A 203 -12.02 13.96 25.54
C THR A 203 -12.38 13.31 24.22
N CYS A 204 -11.70 13.70 23.16
CA CYS A 204 -11.75 13.06 21.86
C CYS A 204 -10.56 12.12 21.71
N LEU A 205 -10.84 10.84 21.45
CA LEU A 205 -9.86 9.81 21.10
C LEU A 205 -9.91 9.59 19.59
N VAL A 206 -8.78 9.83 18.94
CA VAL A 206 -8.58 9.59 17.51
C VAL A 206 -7.67 8.38 17.32
N THR A 207 -8.20 7.32 16.73
CA THR A 207 -7.46 6.08 16.43
C THR A 207 -7.07 6.07 14.95
N HIS A 208 -5.79 5.88 14.67
CA HIS A 208 -5.27 5.87 13.30
C HIS A 208 -3.98 5.04 13.18
N PRO A 209 -3.78 4.27 12.09
CA PRO A 209 -2.58 3.42 11.94
C PRO A 209 -1.24 4.15 12.03
N ALA A 210 -1.21 5.46 11.74
CA ALA A 210 0.01 6.26 11.90
C ALA A 210 0.31 6.58 13.36
N LYS A 211 -0.70 6.99 14.13
CA LYS A 211 -0.59 7.48 15.50
C LYS A 211 -1.98 7.67 16.12
N ASN A 212 -2.18 7.13 17.32
CA ASN A 212 -3.34 7.44 18.14
C ASN A 212 -3.13 8.79 18.86
N GLN A 213 -4.18 9.61 18.93
CA GLN A 213 -4.13 10.95 19.50
C GLN A 213 -5.30 11.16 20.46
N ILE A 214 -5.05 11.90 21.53
CA ILE A 214 -6.05 12.22 22.57
C ILE A 214 -6.05 13.72 22.76
N MET A 215 -7.23 14.33 22.68
CA MET A 215 -7.44 15.75 22.90
C MET A 215 -8.50 15.93 23.98
N SER A 216 -8.25 16.80 24.95
CA SER A 216 -9.23 17.11 26.00
C SER A 216 -9.62 18.58 25.94
N LEU A 217 -10.90 18.85 26.19
CA LEU A 217 -11.48 20.18 26.23
C LEU A 217 -12.18 20.35 27.57
N ASP A 218 -11.78 21.37 28.32
CA ASP A 218 -12.44 21.79 29.54
C ASP A 218 -13.68 22.64 29.20
N LEU A 219 -14.83 22.25 29.75
CA LEU A 219 -16.12 22.91 29.59
C LEU A 219 -16.46 23.84 30.76
N SER A 220 -15.70 23.79 31.87
CA SER A 220 -16.00 24.53 33.10
C SER A 220 -15.73 26.04 33.03
N CYS A 221 -14.90 26.50 32.08
CA CYS A 221 -14.58 27.93 31.89
C CYS A 221 -15.54 28.66 30.93
N LYS A 222 -16.80 28.21 30.79
CA LYS A 222 -17.78 28.79 29.86
C LYS A 222 -19.16 28.99 30.44
#